data_AF-A0A937RH64-F1
#
_entry.id   AF-A0A937RH64-F1
#
_cell.length_a   1.000
_cell.length_b   1.000
_cell.length_c   1.000
_cell.angle_alpha   90.00
_cell.angle_beta   90.00
_cell.angle_gamma   90.00
#
_symmetry.space_group_name_H-M   'P 1'
#
loop_
_entity.id
_entity.type
_entity.pdbx_description
1 polymer ?
#
loop_
_entity_poly.entity_id
_entity_poly.type
_entity_poly.pdbx_seq_one_letter_code
_entity_poly.pdbx_strand_id
1 'polypeptide(L)'
;MTPPSRPTRATADGRAYLDLQNAARTTITSADLEQALRVVAAHRRLTLTPLSPLLTDFGAYAQPKWRAWRRRQRLEATTPEQFDDLVTVCCAIADPVIRGEASHRVWHESTWQPA
;
A
#
# COMPACT_ATOMS: atom_id res chain seq x y z
N MET A 1 -7.66 -16.14 -24.00
CA MET A 1 -6.59 -15.50 -23.21
C MET A 1 -6.73 -14.00 -23.41
N THR A 2 -7.39 -13.31 -22.47
CA THR A 2 -7.69 -11.87 -22.59
C THR A 2 -6.40 -11.07 -22.35
N PRO A 3 -6.04 -10.10 -23.22
CA PRO A 3 -4.84 -9.29 -22.99
C PRO A 3 -4.95 -8.54 -21.66
N PRO A 4 -3.85 -8.38 -20.90
CA PRO A 4 -3.88 -7.66 -19.64
C PRO A 4 -4.36 -6.22 -19.91
N SER A 5 -5.53 -5.91 -19.36
CA SER A 5 -6.23 -4.66 -19.64
C SER A 5 -5.38 -3.48 -19.15
N ARG A 6 -5.30 -2.43 -19.97
CA ARG A 6 -4.47 -1.26 -19.68
C ARG A 6 -4.96 -0.65 -18.35
N PRO A 7 -4.09 -0.51 -17.34
CA PRO A 7 -4.46 0.04 -16.04
C PRO A 7 -4.99 1.48 -16.21
N THR A 8 -6.25 1.69 -15.87
CA THR A 8 -6.95 2.97 -15.95
C THR A 8 -7.68 3.24 -14.62
N ARG A 9 -8.16 4.46 -14.39
CA ARG A 9 -8.94 4.84 -13.19
C ARG A 9 -10.14 3.92 -12.91
N ALA A 10 -10.68 3.28 -13.94
CA ALA A 10 -11.79 2.33 -13.83
C ALA A 10 -11.36 0.94 -13.34
N THR A 11 -10.09 0.56 -13.51
CA THR A 11 -9.56 -0.76 -13.12
C THR A 11 -9.12 -0.81 -11.66
N ALA A 12 -9.28 -1.96 -11.02
CA ALA A 12 -8.86 -2.20 -9.63
C ALA A 12 -7.38 -1.83 -9.41
N ASP A 13 -6.51 -2.20 -10.36
CA ASP A 13 -5.08 -1.90 -10.33
C ASP A 13 -4.76 -0.40 -10.30
N GLY A 14 -5.60 0.43 -10.93
CA GLY A 14 -5.40 1.88 -10.98
C GLY A 14 -5.85 2.59 -9.69
N ARG A 15 -6.91 2.09 -9.04
CA ARG A 15 -7.39 2.65 -7.75
C ARG A 15 -6.49 2.26 -6.59
N ALA A 16 -5.91 1.05 -6.64
CA ALA A 16 -5.00 0.56 -5.61
C ALA A 16 -3.88 1.58 -5.29
N TYR A 17 -3.32 2.26 -6.29
CA TYR A 17 -2.27 3.25 -6.04
C TYR A 17 -2.74 4.49 -5.25
N LEU A 18 -3.95 4.99 -5.53
CA LEU A 18 -4.56 6.10 -4.79
C LEU A 18 -4.90 5.66 -3.36
N ASP A 19 -5.40 4.45 -3.21
CA ASP A 19 -5.75 3.88 -1.91
C ASP A 19 -4.48 3.70 -1.04
N LEU A 20 -3.39 3.19 -1.62
CA LEU A 20 -2.09 3.07 -0.95
C LEU A 20 -1.56 4.43 -0.51
N GLN A 21 -1.66 5.45 -1.37
CA GLN A 21 -1.23 6.80 -1.02
C GLN A 21 -2.07 7.42 0.10
N ASN A 22 -3.39 7.21 0.08
CA ASN A 22 -4.29 7.74 1.09
C ASN A 22 -4.09 7.04 2.43
N ALA A 23 -3.91 5.71 2.42
CA ALA A 23 -3.59 4.93 3.60
C ALA A 23 -2.27 5.40 4.24
N ALA A 24 -1.26 5.71 3.43
CA ALA A 24 0.01 6.25 3.90
C ALA A 24 -0.12 7.56 4.70
N ARG A 25 -1.13 8.38 4.40
CA ARG A 25 -1.31 9.73 4.97
C ARG A 25 -2.38 9.82 6.06
N THR A 26 -3.05 8.71 6.36
CA THR A 26 -4.17 8.70 7.31
C THR A 26 -3.69 8.22 8.67
N THR A 27 -4.22 8.80 9.75
CA THR A 27 -3.98 8.32 11.11
C THR A 27 -4.75 7.01 11.33
N ILE A 28 -4.05 5.94 11.68
CA ILE A 28 -4.65 4.60 11.82
C ILE A 28 -4.12 3.94 13.09
N THR A 29 -5.00 3.37 13.91
CA THR A 29 -4.56 2.58 15.07
C THR A 29 -4.10 1.19 14.60
N SER A 30 -3.09 0.64 15.27
CA SER A 30 -2.62 -0.72 15.03
C SER A 30 -3.75 -1.76 15.15
N ALA A 31 -4.63 -1.60 16.14
CA ALA A 31 -5.77 -2.49 16.37
C ALA A 31 -6.78 -2.45 15.22
N ASP A 32 -7.15 -1.27 14.72
CA ASP A 32 -8.08 -1.14 13.59
C ASP A 32 -7.49 -1.74 12.31
N LEU A 33 -6.20 -1.50 12.06
CA LEU A 33 -5.51 -2.05 10.90
C LEU A 33 -5.39 -3.58 10.98
N GLU A 34 -5.03 -4.13 12.14
CA GLU A 34 -4.95 -5.58 12.35
C GLU A 34 -6.32 -6.22 12.06
N GLN A 35 -7.38 -5.67 12.65
CA GLN A 35 -8.72 -6.19 12.47
C GLN A 35 -9.16 -6.12 11.01
N ALA A 36 -8.91 -5.00 10.32
CA ALA A 36 -9.22 -4.85 8.90
C ALA A 36 -8.46 -5.88 8.04
N LEU A 37 -7.15 -6.06 8.28
CA LEU A 37 -6.33 -7.04 7.56
C LEU A 37 -6.85 -8.46 7.75
N ARG A 38 -7.19 -8.83 9.00
CA ARG A 38 -7.73 -10.16 9.32
C ARG A 38 -9.07 -10.42 8.63
N VAL A 39 -9.99 -9.45 8.66
CA VAL A 39 -11.29 -9.56 8.00
C VAL A 39 -11.13 -9.72 6.49
N VAL A 40 -10.28 -8.91 5.84
CA VAL A 40 -10.03 -8.98 4.40
C VAL A 40 -9.35 -10.31 4.02
N ALA A 41 -8.36 -10.75 4.79
CA ALA A 41 -7.68 -12.02 4.57
C ALA A 41 -8.63 -13.21 4.69
N ALA A 42 -9.48 -13.24 5.73
CA ALA A 42 -10.49 -14.27 5.90
C ALA A 42 -11.50 -14.29 4.73
N HIS A 43 -12.00 -13.12 4.34
CA HIS A 43 -12.93 -13.00 3.21
C HIS A 43 -12.32 -13.49 1.89
N ARG A 44 -11.05 -13.17 1.64
CA ARG A 44 -10.32 -13.57 0.43
C ARG A 44 -9.64 -14.94 0.52
N ARG A 45 -9.73 -15.62 1.68
CA ARG A 45 -9.05 -16.88 1.99
C ARG A 45 -7.53 -16.79 1.76
N LEU A 46 -6.94 -15.68 2.18
CA LEU A 46 -5.50 -15.43 2.09
C LEU A 46 -4.85 -15.63 3.44
N THR A 47 -3.62 -16.14 3.44
CA THR A 47 -2.73 -16.10 4.60
C THR A 47 -2.08 -14.72 4.64
N LEU A 48 -2.16 -14.04 5.80
CA LEU A 48 -1.43 -12.79 6.00
C LEU A 48 0.06 -13.11 6.15
N THR A 49 0.86 -12.54 5.26
CA THR A 49 2.32 -12.61 5.27
C THR A 49 2.89 -11.21 5.06
N PRO A 50 4.07 -10.88 5.62
CA PRO A 50 4.71 -9.60 5.41
C PRO A 50 4.86 -9.28 3.91
N LEU A 51 4.63 -8.02 3.55
CA LEU A 51 4.67 -7.54 2.17
C LEU A 51 6.10 -7.35 1.67
N SER A 52 7.03 -6.89 2.53
CA SER A 52 8.39 -6.55 2.09
C SER A 52 9.10 -7.69 1.33
N PRO A 53 9.07 -8.95 1.79
CA PRO A 53 9.71 -10.05 1.06
C PRO A 53 9.02 -10.39 -0.27
N LEU A 54 7.72 -10.11 -0.39
CA LEU A 54 6.93 -10.42 -1.59
C LEU A 54 7.03 -9.32 -2.65
N LEU A 55 7.34 -8.09 -2.24
CA LEU A 55 7.41 -6.91 -3.10
C LEU A 55 8.85 -6.50 -3.42
N THR A 56 9.82 -7.36 -3.15
CA THR A 56 11.22 -7.14 -3.55
C THR A 56 11.28 -6.88 -5.07
N ASP A 57 11.99 -5.83 -5.47
CA ASP A 57 12.13 -5.33 -6.86
C ASP A 57 10.83 -4.90 -7.57
N PHE A 58 9.67 -5.02 -6.92
CA PHE A 58 8.39 -4.65 -7.51
C PHE A 58 8.31 -3.15 -7.80
N GLY A 59 8.91 -2.32 -6.94
CA GLY A 59 9.02 -0.88 -7.12
C GLY A 59 9.65 -0.52 -8.47
N ALA A 60 10.82 -1.09 -8.76
CA ALA A 60 11.53 -0.90 -10.01
C ALA A 60 10.74 -1.42 -11.21
N TYR A 61 10.16 -2.61 -11.08
CA TYR A 61 9.34 -3.23 -12.14
C TYR A 61 8.14 -2.36 -12.55
N ALA A 62 7.42 -1.79 -11.57
CA ALA A 62 6.21 -1.01 -11.85
C ALA A 62 6.48 0.48 -12.15
N GLN A 63 7.73 0.96 -12.01
CA GLN A 63 8.07 2.39 -12.12
C GLN A 63 7.63 3.07 -13.43
N PRO A 64 7.81 2.48 -14.63
CA PRO A 64 7.34 3.10 -15.87
C PRO A 64 5.81 3.27 -15.91
N LYS A 65 5.08 2.28 -15.37
CA LYS A 65 3.61 2.30 -15.27
C LYS A 65 3.16 3.35 -14.26
N TRP A 66 3.81 3.42 -13.10
CA TRP A 66 3.59 4.44 -12.08
C TRP A 66 3.76 5.85 -12.65
N ARG A 67 4.91 6.14 -13.27
CA ARG A 67 5.19 7.47 -13.85
C ARG A 67 4.13 7.88 -14.89
N ALA A 68 3.76 6.98 -15.79
CA ALA A 68 2.74 7.24 -16.79
C ALA A 68 1.36 7.49 -16.18
N TRP A 69 0.99 6.73 -15.16
CA TRP A 69 -0.28 6.88 -14.46
C TRP A 69 -0.33 8.16 -13.62
N ARG A 70 0.71 8.43 -12.82
CA ARG A 70 0.87 9.64 -11.99
C ARG A 70 0.68 10.90 -12.82
N ARG A 71 1.32 10.96 -13.99
CA ARG A 71 1.15 12.06 -14.95
C ARG A 71 -0.27 12.19 -15.50
N ARG A 72 -0.89 11.07 -15.87
CA ARG A 72 -2.27 11.07 -16.39
C ARG A 72 -3.29 11.50 -15.33
N GLN A 73 -3.04 11.19 -14.06
CA GLN A 73 -3.92 11.56 -12.96
C GLN A 73 -3.59 12.91 -12.32
N ARG A 74 -2.54 13.60 -12.79
CA ARG A 74 -2.06 14.89 -12.25
C ARG A 74 -1.70 14.82 -10.77
N LEU A 75 -1.07 13.72 -10.35
CA LEU A 75 -0.73 13.44 -8.95
C LEU A 75 0.73 13.79 -8.62
N GLU A 76 1.43 14.49 -9.52
CA GLU A 76 2.85 14.79 -9.36
C GLU A 76 3.18 15.65 -8.14
N ALA A 77 2.23 16.42 -7.63
CA ALA A 77 2.43 17.26 -6.46
C ALA A 77 2.19 16.56 -5.12
N THR A 78 1.47 15.43 -5.12
CA THR A 78 0.92 14.81 -3.89
C THR A 78 1.37 13.36 -3.67
N THR A 79 2.19 12.82 -4.59
CA THR A 79 2.67 11.44 -4.54
C THR A 79 4.18 11.39 -4.77
N PRO A 80 4.90 10.40 -4.22
CA PRO A 80 6.33 10.20 -4.49
C PRO A 80 6.62 10.03 -5.98
N GLU A 81 7.79 10.49 -6.42
CA GLU A 81 8.22 10.25 -7.80
C GLU A 81 8.61 8.78 -8.00
N GLN A 82 9.30 8.18 -7.03
CA GLN A 82 9.66 6.77 -7.09
C GLN A 82 8.51 5.93 -6.55
N PHE A 83 8.10 4.93 -7.32
CA PHE A 83 7.07 3.99 -6.90
C PHE A 83 7.54 3.18 -5.69
N ASP A 84 8.84 2.93 -5.59
CA ASP A 84 9.46 2.22 -4.48
C ASP A 84 9.29 2.93 -3.14
N ASP A 85 9.28 4.27 -3.12
CA ASP A 85 8.99 5.05 -1.91
C ASP A 85 7.57 4.76 -1.41
N LEU A 86 6.60 4.69 -2.32
CA LEU A 86 5.22 4.35 -1.97
C LEU A 86 5.11 2.92 -1.46
N VAL A 87 5.75 1.96 -2.13
CA VAL A 87 5.79 0.55 -1.70
C VAL A 87 6.41 0.43 -0.31
N THR A 88 7.52 1.12 -0.06
CA THR A 88 8.22 1.14 1.23
C THR A 88 7.32 1.63 2.35
N VAL A 89 6.58 2.72 2.12
CA VAL A 89 5.63 3.23 3.12
C VAL A 89 4.51 2.23 3.38
N CYS A 90 3.98 1.56 2.35
CA CYS A 90 2.95 0.55 2.53
C CYS A 90 3.45 -0.64 3.35
N CYS A 91 4.68 -1.09 3.11
CA CYS A 91 5.33 -2.13 3.90
C CYS A 91 5.55 -1.68 5.36
N ALA A 92 6.00 -0.44 5.58
CA ALA A 92 6.21 0.12 6.92
C ALA A 92 4.92 0.21 7.75
N ILE A 93 3.77 0.35 7.09
CA ILE A 93 2.46 0.31 7.74
C ILE A 93 2.05 -1.14 8.04
N ALA A 94 2.06 -2.00 7.03
CA ALA A 94 1.46 -3.32 7.11
C ALA A 94 2.32 -4.34 7.88
N ASP A 95 3.62 -4.38 7.63
CA ASP A 95 4.49 -5.46 8.12
C ASP A 95 4.59 -5.51 9.65
N PRO A 96 4.75 -4.38 10.36
CA PRO A 96 4.77 -4.39 11.82
C PRO A 96 3.44 -4.86 12.43
N VAL A 97 2.30 -4.57 11.79
CA VAL A 97 0.99 -5.06 12.23
C VAL A 97 0.87 -6.57 11.98
N ILE A 98 1.25 -7.04 10.80
CA ILE A 98 1.22 -8.47 10.46
C ILE A 98 2.13 -9.29 11.39
N ARG A 99 3.26 -8.72 11.82
CA ARG A 99 4.21 -9.35 12.78
C ARG A 99 3.78 -9.21 14.24
N GLY A 100 2.79 -8.37 14.56
CA GLY A 100 2.37 -8.06 15.93
C GLY A 100 3.27 -7.06 16.68
N GLU A 101 4.23 -6.44 15.98
CA GLU A 101 5.22 -5.49 16.52
C GLU A 101 4.65 -4.08 16.73
N ALA A 102 3.55 -3.75 16.05
CA ALA A 102 2.88 -2.44 16.15
C ALA A 102 1.86 -2.35 17.30
N SER A 103 1.78 -3.35 18.18
CA SER A 103 0.80 -3.39 19.27
C SER A 103 0.81 -2.09 20.11
N HIS A 104 -0.38 -1.53 20.35
CA HIS A 104 -0.57 -0.26 21.08
C HIS A 104 0.11 0.97 20.44
N ARG A 105 0.22 0.99 19.10
CA ARG A 105 0.75 2.13 18.35
C ARG A 105 -0.29 2.76 17.44
N VAL A 106 -0.05 4.01 17.08
CA VAL A 106 -0.80 4.79 16.09
C VAL A 106 0.14 5.17 14.95
N TRP A 107 -0.31 4.94 13.72
CA TRP A 107 0.39 5.41 12.53
C TRP A 107 0.13 6.91 12.36
N HIS A 108 1.19 7.70 12.31
CA HIS A 108 1.13 9.14 12.07
C HIS A 108 2.38 9.59 11.30
N GLU A 109 2.21 10.46 10.29
CA GLU A 109 3.32 11.05 9.52
C GLU A 109 4.38 10.03 9.03
N SER A 110 3.92 8.91 8.48
CA SER A 110 4.78 7.85 7.95
C SER A 110 5.57 7.05 9.00
N THR A 111 5.16 7.06 10.27
CA THR A 111 5.80 6.28 11.34
C THR A 111 4.81 5.78 12.40
N TRP A 112 5.18 4.71 13.10
CA TRP A 112 4.43 4.17 14.23
C TRP A 112 4.84 4.82 15.54
N GLN A 113 3.95 5.63 16.10
CA GLN A 113 4.13 6.31 17.38
C GLN A 113 3.43 5.54 18.52
N PRO A 114 3.92 5.61 19.76
CA PRO A 114 3.16 5.14 20.92
C PRO A 114 1.77 5.82 20.95
N ALA A 115 0.73 5.04 21.23
CA ALA A 115 -0.65 5.54 21.35
C ALA A 115 -0.85 6.41 22.59
#